data_AF-A0A1S4BXX3-F1
#
_entry.id   AF-A0A1S4BXX3-F1
#
_cell.length_a   1.000
_cell.length_b   1.000
_cell.length_c   1.000
_cell.angle_alpha   90.00
_cell.angle_beta   90.00
_cell.angle_gamma   90.00
#
_symmetry.space_group_name_H-M   'P 1'
#
loop_
_entity.id
_entity.type
_entity.pdbx_description
1 polymer ?
#
loop_
_entity_poly.entity_id
_entity_poly.type
_entity_poly.pdbx_seq_one_letter_code
_entity_poly.pdbx_strand_id
1 'polypeptide(L)'
;MPFGLTNALATFCTLMNKIFHPYLDQFVIVYLDDIVIYSNTLEEHMEHLRKVFQVLRENELYIKREKCEFAQSKVHFLGHVISYDEVRMDEAKVHAIQEWEAPINVTELRSLLGLVNNYRRFISGYSAKVAPLTELLKKNKPWVWTEHCQKAFECLKAAIIEEPVLALPDFAKTFEVTQMPQTLPLGLS
;
A
#
# COMPACT_ATOMS: atom_id res chain seq x y z
N MET A 1 6.12 -9.93 24.65
CA MET A 1 4.69 -9.70 24.90
C MET A 1 3.90 -10.96 24.55
N PRO A 2 2.87 -11.36 25.32
CA PRO A 2 1.97 -12.45 24.94
C PRO A 2 1.15 -12.08 23.69
N PHE A 3 0.93 -13.04 22.80
CA PHE A 3 -0.01 -12.88 21.69
C PHE A 3 -1.45 -12.75 22.20
N GLY A 4 -2.26 -11.87 21.59
CA GLY A 4 -3.69 -11.71 21.90
C GLY A 4 -4.07 -10.54 22.80
N LEU A 5 -3.10 -9.73 23.25
CA LEU A 5 -3.37 -8.47 23.94
C LEU A 5 -3.77 -7.37 22.94
N THR A 6 -4.97 -6.81 23.11
CA THR A 6 -5.57 -5.79 22.21
C THR A 6 -4.65 -4.59 21.94
N ASN A 7 -3.78 -4.23 22.90
CA ASN A 7 -2.88 -3.07 22.81
C ASN A 7 -1.40 -3.43 22.61
N ALA A 8 -1.07 -4.72 22.41
CA ALA A 8 0.32 -5.15 22.27
C ALA A 8 0.99 -4.51 21.04
N LEU A 9 0.30 -4.51 19.90
CA LEU A 9 0.80 -3.90 18.66
C LEU A 9 0.99 -2.38 18.78
N ALA A 10 0.05 -1.68 19.42
CA ALA A 10 0.14 -0.23 19.61
C ALA A 10 1.32 0.14 20.54
N THR A 11 1.50 -0.62 21.62
CA THR A 11 2.63 -0.46 22.54
C THR A 11 3.95 -0.73 21.82
N PHE A 12 4.02 -1.78 21.00
CA PHE A 12 5.22 -2.13 20.25
C PHE A 12 5.56 -1.09 19.18
N CYS A 13 4.56 -0.61 18.42
CA CYS A 13 4.73 0.50 17.49
C CYS A 13 5.26 1.76 18.18
N THR A 14 4.73 2.08 19.36
CA THR A 14 5.16 3.26 20.13
C THR A 14 6.61 3.11 20.58
N LEU A 15 6.99 1.93 21.06
CA LEU A 15 8.38 1.63 21.41
C LEU A 15 9.29 1.76 20.19
N MET A 16 8.94 1.12 19.08
CA MET A 16 9.74 1.14 17.85
C MET A 16 9.91 2.57 17.30
N ASN A 17 8.83 3.35 17.26
CA ASN A 17 8.91 4.76 16.87
C ASN A 17 9.79 5.57 17.81
N LYS A 18 9.76 5.29 19.12
CA LYS A 18 10.57 6.01 20.11
C LYS A 18 12.07 5.68 19.99
N ILE A 19 12.44 4.41 19.85
CA ILE A 19 13.85 4.00 19.77
C ILE A 19 14.48 4.36 18.43
N PHE A 20 13.70 4.32 17.34
CA PHE A 20 14.17 4.67 16.00
C PHE A 20 13.93 6.13 15.65
N HIS A 21 13.29 6.93 16.51
CA HIS A 21 12.99 8.35 16.27
C HIS A 21 14.14 9.15 15.64
N PRO A 22 15.42 9.01 16.05
CA PRO A 22 16.53 9.75 15.43
C PRO A 22 16.81 9.39 13.96
N TYR A 23 16.33 8.23 13.51
CA TYR A 23 16.62 7.61 12.21
C TYR A 23 15.39 7.45 11.32
N LEU A 24 14.18 7.66 11.88
CA LEU A 24 12.93 7.66 11.13
C LEU A 24 12.97 8.69 10.01
N ASP A 25 12.46 8.30 8.84
CA ASP A 25 12.37 9.13 7.64
C ASP A 25 13.71 9.67 7.10
N GLN A 26 14.85 9.24 7.66
CA GLN A 26 16.20 9.52 7.13
C GLN A 26 16.75 8.31 6.36
N PHE A 27 16.77 7.15 7.02
CA PHE A 27 17.21 5.89 6.42
C PHE A 27 16.47 4.67 6.99
N VAL A 28 15.53 4.87 7.94
CA VAL A 28 14.71 3.82 8.54
C VAL A 28 13.24 4.15 8.39
N ILE A 29 12.44 3.15 7.99
CA ILE A 29 10.97 3.16 8.06
C ILE A 29 10.56 2.00 8.96
N VAL A 30 9.69 2.27 9.92
CA VAL A 30 9.16 1.26 10.83
C VAL A 30 7.66 1.15 10.61
N TYR A 31 7.16 -0.08 10.45
CA TYR A 31 5.73 -0.35 10.47
C TYR A 31 5.43 -1.64 11.24
N LEU A 32 4.73 -1.51 12.38
CA LEU A 32 4.48 -2.62 13.32
C LEU A 32 5.77 -3.33 13.71
N ASP A 33 5.98 -4.53 13.18
CA ASP A 33 7.12 -5.41 13.47
C ASP A 33 8.21 -5.34 12.38
N ASP A 34 7.94 -4.67 11.26
CA ASP A 34 8.83 -4.62 10.11
C ASP A 34 9.65 -3.32 10.12
N ILE A 35 10.96 -3.47 9.90
CA ILE A 35 11.92 -2.37 9.81
C ILE A 35 12.55 -2.41 8.42
N VAL A 36 12.38 -1.34 7.65
CA VAL A 36 12.99 -1.16 6.33
C VAL A 36 14.13 -0.16 6.47
N ILE A 37 15.29 -0.53 5.95
CA ILE A 37 16.49 0.31 5.95
C ILE A 37 16.86 0.58 4.49
N TYR A 38 16.94 1.85 4.11
CA TYR A 38 17.26 2.26 2.75
C TYR A 38 18.49 3.16 2.74
N SER A 39 19.29 3.10 1.67
CA SER A 39 20.57 3.81 1.55
C SER A 39 20.96 3.93 0.08
N ASN A 40 21.79 4.92 -0.28
CA ASN A 40 22.17 5.14 -1.67
C ASN A 40 23.34 4.26 -2.10
N THR A 41 24.25 3.93 -1.17
CA THR A 41 25.41 3.07 -1.43
C THR A 41 25.45 1.89 -0.46
N LEU A 42 26.16 0.83 -0.85
CA LEU A 42 26.34 -0.34 0.01
C LEU A 42 27.15 0.01 1.28
N GLU A 43 28.11 0.93 1.18
CA GLU A 43 28.93 1.39 2.31
C GLU A 43 28.07 2.12 3.35
N GLU A 44 27.24 3.07 2.92
CA GLU A 44 26.25 3.73 3.78
C GLU A 44 25.28 2.71 4.38
N HIS A 45 24.83 1.74 3.58
CA HIS A 45 23.92 0.70 4.04
C HIS A 45 24.53 -0.14 5.18
N MET A 46 25.82 -0.46 5.09
CA MET A 46 26.52 -1.17 6.17
C MET A 46 26.60 -0.33 7.45
N GLU A 47 26.81 0.98 7.34
CA GLU A 47 26.79 1.88 8.51
C GLU A 47 25.39 1.99 9.13
N HIS A 48 24.36 2.13 8.30
CA HIS A 48 22.97 2.17 8.75
C HIS A 48 22.55 0.87 9.43
N LEU A 49 22.92 -0.29 8.87
CA LEU A 49 22.70 -1.59 9.51
C LEU A 49 23.38 -1.68 10.87
N ARG A 50 24.63 -1.21 11.01
CA ARG A 50 25.32 -1.18 12.30
C ARG A 50 24.58 -0.32 13.33
N LYS A 51 24.13 0.88 12.94
CA LYS A 51 23.34 1.77 13.82
C LYS A 51 22.04 1.10 14.27
N VAL A 52 21.30 0.50 13.33
CA VAL A 52 20.04 -0.19 13.64
C VAL A 52 20.25 -1.39 14.54
N PHE A 53 21.24 -2.24 14.26
CA PHE A 53 21.55 -3.39 15.12
C PHE A 53 22.04 -2.99 16.50
N GLN A 54 22.73 -1.85 16.62
CA GLN A 54 23.12 -1.32 17.92
C GLN A 54 21.88 -0.91 18.74
N VAL A 55 20.95 -0.15 18.15
CA VAL A 55 19.69 0.24 18.81
C VAL A 55 18.89 -1.00 19.24
N LEU A 56 18.78 -1.99 18.36
CA LEU A 56 18.08 -3.25 18.68
C LEU A 56 18.73 -3.97 19.87
N ARG A 57 20.07 -4.04 19.90
CA ARG A 57 20.82 -4.67 21.00
C ARG A 57 20.66 -3.92 22.31
N GLU A 58 20.74 -2.60 22.30
CA GLU A 58 20.58 -1.74 23.50
C GLU A 58 19.18 -1.84 24.11
N ASN A 59 18.17 -2.15 23.29
CA ASN A 59 16.78 -2.31 23.72
C ASN A 59 16.34 -3.78 23.84
N GLU A 60 17.29 -4.73 23.79
CA GLU A 60 17.05 -6.18 23.91
C GLU A 60 15.99 -6.71 22.92
N LEU A 61 15.97 -6.14 21.71
CA LEU A 61 15.10 -6.56 20.61
C LEU A 61 15.83 -7.54 19.70
N TYR A 62 15.16 -8.65 19.40
CA TYR A 62 15.73 -9.75 18.61
C TYR A 62 15.02 -9.85 17.26
N ILE A 63 15.81 -9.88 16.20
CA ILE A 63 15.32 -10.11 14.84
C ILE A 63 15.33 -11.60 14.50
N LYS A 64 14.29 -12.05 13.80
CA LYS A 64 14.23 -13.42 13.31
C LYS A 64 14.97 -13.52 11.98
N ARG A 65 16.20 -14.00 12.00
CA ARG A 65 17.09 -14.08 10.81
C ARG A 65 16.44 -14.74 9.58
N GLU A 66 15.62 -15.76 9.77
CA GLU A 66 14.88 -16.45 8.68
C GLU A 66 13.92 -15.55 7.90
N LYS A 67 13.48 -14.44 8.50
CA LYS A 67 12.56 -13.46 7.90
C LYS A 67 13.27 -12.18 7.46
N CYS A 68 14.59 -12.10 7.62
CA CYS A 68 15.36 -10.90 7.28
C CYS A 68 15.97 -11.02 5.89
N GLU A 69 15.75 -10.01 5.07
CA GLU A 69 16.38 -9.83 3.77
C GLU A 69 17.36 -8.67 3.86
N PHE A 70 18.61 -8.87 3.44
CA PHE A 70 19.68 -7.87 3.55
C PHE A 70 20.25 -7.51 2.19
N ALA A 71 20.57 -6.22 1.99
CA ALA A 71 21.22 -5.68 0.81
C ALA A 71 20.54 -6.09 -0.52
N GLN A 72 19.22 -6.13 -0.53
CA GLN A 72 18.42 -6.41 -1.72
C GLN A 72 18.15 -5.12 -2.50
N SER A 73 18.16 -5.21 -3.83
CA SER A 73 17.76 -4.10 -4.71
C SER A 73 16.24 -3.94 -4.80
N LYS A 74 15.49 -4.96 -4.40
CA LYS A 74 14.03 -4.99 -4.33
C LYS A 74 13.62 -5.64 -3.02
N VAL A 75 12.67 -5.04 -2.30
CA VAL A 75 12.16 -5.57 -1.04
C VAL A 75 10.64 -5.60 -1.04
N HIS A 76 10.06 -6.65 -0.48
CA HIS A 76 8.62 -6.74 -0.26
C HIS A 76 8.26 -6.02 1.05
N PHE A 77 7.44 -4.99 0.98
CA PHE A 77 6.99 -4.22 2.14
C PHE A 77 5.53 -3.80 2.00
N LEU A 78 4.71 -4.12 3.02
CA LEU A 78 3.26 -3.80 3.07
C LEU A 78 2.44 -4.24 1.85
N GLY A 79 2.86 -5.32 1.17
CA GLY A 79 2.19 -5.79 -0.05
C GLY A 79 2.51 -4.96 -1.31
N HIS A 80 3.64 -4.27 -1.28
CA HIS A 80 4.28 -3.59 -2.39
C HIS A 80 5.71 -4.11 -2.56
N VAL A 81 6.24 -4.01 -3.76
CA VAL A 81 7.66 -4.24 -4.07
C VAL A 81 8.32 -2.88 -4.19
N ILE A 82 9.21 -2.54 -3.27
CA ILE A 82 9.94 -1.28 -3.27
C ILE A 82 11.31 -1.54 -3.93
N SER A 83 11.66 -0.68 -4.88
CA SER A 83 12.96 -0.64 -5.55
C SER A 83 13.52 0.78 -5.53
N TYR A 84 14.71 0.99 -6.08
CA TYR A 84 15.46 2.25 -6.00
C TYR A 84 14.63 3.51 -6.31
N ASP A 85 13.85 3.51 -7.41
CA ASP A 85 13.03 4.66 -7.83
C ASP A 85 11.53 4.36 -7.92
N GLU A 86 11.14 3.11 -7.73
CA GLU A 86 9.80 2.64 -8.05
C GLU A 86 9.20 1.84 -6.91
N VAL A 87 7.96 2.17 -6.57
CA VAL A 87 7.08 1.32 -5.78
C VAL A 87 6.16 0.61 -6.76
N ARG A 88 6.18 -0.71 -6.72
CA ARG A 88 5.31 -1.56 -7.52
C ARG A 88 4.30 -2.29 -6.66
N MET A 89 3.17 -2.64 -7.24
CA MET A 89 2.24 -3.58 -6.60
C MET A 89 2.87 -4.98 -6.56
N ASP A 90 2.50 -5.76 -5.54
CA ASP A 90 2.90 -7.17 -5.47
C ASP A 90 2.25 -7.96 -6.62
N GLU A 91 3.07 -8.57 -7.48
CA GLU A 91 2.63 -9.33 -8.65
C GLU A 91 1.65 -10.46 -8.29
N ALA A 92 1.83 -11.11 -7.13
CA ALA A 92 0.92 -12.17 -6.69
C ALA A 92 -0.48 -11.62 -6.40
N LYS A 93 -0.56 -10.42 -5.83
CA LYS A 93 -1.85 -9.76 -5.56
C LYS A 93 -2.48 -9.20 -6.83
N VAL A 94 -1.66 -8.69 -7.76
CA VAL A 94 -2.13 -8.27 -9.09
C VAL A 94 -2.72 -9.46 -9.85
N HIS A 95 -2.03 -10.61 -9.86
CA HIS A 95 -2.50 -11.83 -10.50
C HIS A 95 -3.81 -12.34 -9.88
N ALA A 96 -3.90 -12.34 -8.54
CA ALA A 96 -5.12 -12.73 -7.85
C ALA A 96 -6.32 -11.83 -8.21
N ILE A 97 -6.10 -10.52 -8.42
CA ILE A 97 -7.15 -9.59 -8.87
C ILE A 97 -7.50 -9.83 -10.35
N GLN A 98 -6.52 -10.15 -11.19
CA GLN A 98 -6.73 -10.45 -12.60
C GLN A 98 -7.59 -11.70 -12.80
N GLU A 99 -7.30 -12.78 -12.07
CA GLU A 99 -8.05 -14.04 -12.11
C GLU A 99 -9.39 -13.97 -11.37
N TRP A 100 -9.64 -12.90 -10.61
CA TRP A 100 -10.85 -12.76 -9.81
C TRP A 100 -12.10 -12.79 -10.68
N GLU A 101 -13.05 -13.70 -10.43
CA GLU A 101 -14.28 -13.78 -11.21
C GLU A 101 -15.24 -12.62 -10.91
N ALA A 102 -16.19 -12.33 -11.81
CA ALA A 102 -17.18 -11.30 -11.55
C ALA A 102 -17.96 -11.65 -10.26
N PRO A 103 -17.96 -10.76 -9.24
CA PRO A 103 -18.57 -11.09 -7.95
C PRO A 103 -20.06 -11.36 -8.13
N ILE A 104 -20.57 -12.38 -7.44
CA ILE A 104 -21.97 -12.79 -7.53
C ILE A 104 -22.83 -12.21 -6.39
N ASN A 105 -22.19 -11.63 -5.37
CA ASN A 105 -22.87 -11.06 -4.22
C ASN A 105 -22.14 -9.82 -3.65
N VAL A 106 -22.85 -9.09 -2.79
CA VAL A 106 -22.35 -7.88 -2.11
C VAL A 106 -21.10 -8.15 -1.27
N THR A 107 -21.00 -9.34 -0.67
CA THR A 107 -19.88 -9.71 0.20
C THR A 107 -18.58 -9.83 -0.59
N GLU A 108 -18.60 -10.56 -1.71
CA GLU A 108 -17.46 -10.70 -2.63
C GLU A 108 -17.05 -9.36 -3.22
N LEU A 109 -18.03 -8.53 -3.60
CA LEU A 109 -17.75 -7.20 -4.12
C LEU A 109 -17.08 -6.30 -3.06
N ARG A 110 -17.48 -6.40 -1.79
CA ARG A 110 -16.80 -5.69 -0.69
C ARG A 110 -15.38 -6.19 -0.49
N SER A 111 -15.16 -7.50 -0.56
CA SER A 111 -13.82 -8.09 -0.44
C SER A 111 -12.90 -7.61 -1.55
N LEU A 112 -13.38 -7.64 -2.81
CA LEU A 112 -12.65 -7.11 -3.96
C LEU A 112 -12.34 -5.62 -3.79
N LEU A 113 -13.35 -4.78 -3.54
CA LEU A 113 -13.15 -3.34 -3.39
C LEU A 113 -12.27 -3.01 -2.18
N GLY A 114 -12.30 -3.80 -1.12
CA GLY A 114 -11.38 -3.68 0.01
C GLY A 114 -9.93 -3.88 -0.40
N LEU A 115 -9.66 -4.93 -1.19
CA LEU A 115 -8.32 -5.22 -1.72
C LEU A 115 -7.85 -4.15 -2.70
N VAL A 116 -8.70 -3.79 -3.67
CA VAL A 116 -8.35 -2.80 -4.71
C VAL A 116 -8.19 -1.39 -4.11
N ASN A 117 -8.92 -1.06 -3.05
CA ASN A 117 -8.78 0.24 -2.39
C ASN A 117 -7.38 0.46 -1.79
N ASN A 118 -6.65 -0.62 -1.44
CA ASN A 118 -5.24 -0.51 -1.05
C ASN A 118 -4.35 0.01 -2.19
N TYR A 119 -4.75 -0.29 -3.43
CA TYR A 119 -4.04 0.07 -4.66
C TYR A 119 -4.62 1.31 -5.35
N ARG A 120 -5.59 2.01 -4.74
CA ARG A 120 -6.24 3.20 -5.32
C ARG A 120 -5.26 4.29 -5.80
N ARG A 121 -4.07 4.37 -5.18
CA ARG A 121 -3.04 5.38 -5.53
C ARG A 121 -2.39 5.09 -6.88
N PHE A 122 -2.41 3.84 -7.33
CA PHE A 122 -1.84 3.39 -8.58
C PHE A 122 -2.84 3.46 -9.73
N ILE A 123 -4.13 3.67 -9.45
CA ILE A 123 -5.20 3.63 -10.44
C ILE A 123 -5.68 5.06 -10.72
N SER A 124 -5.37 5.58 -11.89
CA SER A 124 -5.86 6.88 -12.33
C SER A 124 -7.39 6.89 -12.47
N GLY A 125 -8.04 7.89 -11.87
CA GLY A 125 -9.49 8.03 -11.91
C GLY A 125 -10.26 6.92 -11.18
N TYR A 126 -9.63 6.27 -10.18
CA TYR A 126 -10.22 5.16 -9.40
C TYR A 126 -11.69 5.38 -9.02
N SER A 127 -12.01 6.54 -8.44
CA SER A 127 -13.38 6.86 -7.98
C SER A 127 -14.42 6.80 -9.08
N ALA A 128 -14.11 7.25 -10.31
CA ALA A 128 -15.03 7.19 -11.43
C ALA A 128 -15.20 5.75 -11.95
N LYS A 129 -14.10 4.97 -11.96
CA LYS A 129 -14.11 3.56 -12.39
C LYS A 129 -14.90 2.67 -11.44
N VAL A 130 -14.79 2.89 -10.12
CA VAL A 130 -15.52 2.07 -9.12
C VAL A 130 -16.90 2.59 -8.76
N ALA A 131 -17.28 3.81 -9.17
CA ALA A 131 -18.62 4.37 -8.91
C ALA A 131 -19.77 3.38 -9.19
N PRO A 132 -19.88 2.76 -10.37
CA PRO A 132 -20.96 1.80 -10.66
C PRO A 132 -20.90 0.52 -9.82
N LEU A 133 -19.73 0.13 -9.32
CA LEU A 133 -19.57 -0.99 -8.41
C LEU A 133 -19.99 -0.60 -6.99
N THR A 134 -19.62 0.59 -6.51
CA THR A 134 -20.01 1.08 -5.19
C THR A 134 -21.51 1.34 -5.07
N GLU A 135 -22.21 1.63 -6.18
CA GLU A 135 -23.68 1.72 -6.21
C GLU A 135 -24.37 0.40 -5.81
N LEU A 136 -23.77 -0.76 -6.15
CA LEU A 136 -24.30 -2.08 -5.79
C LEU A 136 -24.16 -2.39 -4.29
N LEU A 137 -23.33 -1.63 -3.56
CA LEU A 137 -23.16 -1.79 -2.12
C LEU A 137 -24.22 -1.05 -1.29
N LYS A 138 -25.04 -0.20 -1.92
CA LYS A 138 -26.05 0.61 -1.23
C LYS A 138 -27.22 -0.27 -0.76
N LYS A 139 -27.59 -0.14 0.52
CA LYS A 139 -28.60 -0.97 1.20
C LYS A 139 -30.00 -0.97 0.56
N ASN A 140 -30.33 0.02 -0.26
CA ASN A 140 -31.66 0.21 -0.85
C ASN A 140 -31.76 -0.24 -2.32
N LYS A 141 -30.76 -0.95 -2.85
CA LYS A 141 -30.79 -1.45 -4.23
C LYS A 141 -30.74 -2.98 -4.28
N PRO A 142 -31.59 -3.61 -5.12
CA PRO A 142 -31.44 -5.04 -5.40
C PRO A 142 -30.09 -5.27 -6.09
N TRP A 143 -29.46 -6.41 -5.78
CA TRP A 143 -28.24 -6.82 -6.44
C TRP A 143 -28.55 -7.18 -7.90
N VAL A 144 -28.19 -6.29 -8.82
CA VAL A 144 -28.34 -6.50 -10.26
C VAL A 144 -27.00 -6.19 -10.91
N TRP A 145 -26.29 -7.24 -11.32
CA TRP A 145 -25.07 -7.10 -12.07
C TRP A 145 -25.39 -6.72 -13.52
N THR A 146 -25.20 -5.44 -13.86
CA THR A 146 -25.49 -4.92 -15.20
C THR A 146 -24.26 -4.98 -16.10
N GLU A 147 -24.44 -4.87 -17.42
CA GLU A 147 -23.32 -4.73 -18.37
C GLU A 147 -22.41 -3.53 -18.02
N HIS A 148 -22.99 -2.47 -17.45
CA HIS A 148 -22.22 -1.31 -16.98
C HIS A 148 -21.30 -1.68 -15.80
N CYS A 149 -21.77 -2.52 -14.88
CA CYS A 149 -20.96 -3.04 -13.78
C CYS A 149 -19.85 -3.98 -14.30
N GLN A 150 -20.17 -4.85 -15.27
CA GLN A 150 -19.15 -5.71 -15.90
C GLN A 150 -18.06 -4.87 -16.57
N LYS A 151 -18.45 -3.86 -17.37
CA LYS A 151 -17.50 -2.99 -18.05
C LYS A 151 -16.61 -2.22 -17.08
N ALA A 152 -17.17 -1.76 -15.96
CA ALA A 152 -16.41 -1.10 -14.90
C ALA A 152 -15.43 -2.05 -14.21
N PHE A 153 -15.82 -3.30 -13.97
CA PHE A 153 -14.97 -4.34 -13.40
C PHE A 153 -13.80 -4.69 -14.34
N GLU A 154 -14.05 -4.90 -15.63
CA GLU A 154 -12.98 -5.13 -16.61
C GLU A 154 -12.05 -3.92 -16.75
N CYS A 155 -12.60 -2.70 -16.76
CA CYS A 155 -11.80 -1.48 -16.82
C CYS A 155 -10.92 -1.30 -15.56
N LEU A 156 -11.42 -1.74 -14.39
CA LEU A 156 -10.66 -1.75 -13.15
C LEU A 156 -9.51 -2.74 -13.21
N LYS A 157 -9.75 -3.98 -13.69
CA LYS A 157 -8.70 -4.98 -13.89
C LYS A 157 -7.64 -4.50 -14.87
N ALA A 158 -8.06 -3.95 -16.01
CA ALA A 158 -7.14 -3.41 -17.01
C ALA A 158 -6.26 -2.31 -16.43
N ALA A 159 -6.82 -1.38 -15.65
CA ALA A 159 -6.05 -0.30 -15.03
C ALA A 159 -5.01 -0.83 -14.02
N ILE A 160 -5.31 -1.88 -13.27
CA ILE A 160 -4.36 -2.50 -12.33
C ILE A 160 -3.21 -3.19 -13.07
N ILE A 161 -3.47 -3.75 -14.26
CA ILE A 161 -2.46 -4.37 -15.12
C ILE A 161 -1.58 -3.31 -15.81
N GLU A 162 -2.19 -2.21 -16.28
CA GLU A 162 -1.51 -1.16 -17.03
C GLU A 162 -0.66 -0.22 -16.17
N GLU A 163 -1.08 0.08 -14.93
CA GLU A 163 -0.43 1.06 -14.05
C GLU A 163 0.21 0.42 -12.79
N PRO A 164 1.15 -0.54 -12.88
CA PRO A 164 1.71 -1.19 -11.69
C PRO A 164 2.78 -0.35 -10.97
N VAL A 165 3.22 0.79 -11.52
CA VAL A 165 4.41 1.52 -11.06
C VAL A 165 4.06 2.93 -10.60
N LEU A 166 4.34 3.25 -9.34
CA LEU A 166 4.43 4.62 -8.84
C LEU A 166 5.89 5.00 -8.66
N ALA A 167 6.28 6.15 -9.20
CA ALA A 167 7.58 6.75 -8.88
C ALA A 167 7.59 7.20 -7.41
N LEU A 168 8.72 7.02 -6.73
CA LEU A 168 8.91 7.58 -5.40
C LEU A 168 8.89 9.12 -5.48
N PRO A 169 8.28 9.80 -4.48
CA PRO A 169 8.25 11.25 -4.46
C PRO A 169 9.68 11.80 -4.32
N ASP A 170 10.13 12.54 -5.33
CA ASP A 170 11.40 13.24 -5.32
C ASP A 170 11.25 14.56 -4.56
N PHE A 171 11.70 14.58 -3.30
CA PHE A 171 11.61 15.76 -2.44
C PHE A 171 12.51 16.93 -2.87
N ALA A 172 13.40 16.74 -3.86
CA ALA A 172 14.17 17.82 -4.47
C ALA A 172 13.38 18.57 -5.55
N LYS A 173 12.23 18.02 -6.00
CA LYS A 173 11.36 18.64 -7.00
C LYS A 173 10.12 19.28 -6.36
N THR A 174 9.59 20.31 -6.99
CA THR A 174 8.32 20.92 -6.58
C THR A 174 7.17 19.97 -6.87
N PHE A 175 6.38 19.66 -5.85
CA PHE A 175 5.18 18.85 -6.01
C PHE A 175 4.02 19.70 -6.55
N GLU A 176 3.43 19.27 -7.67
CA GLU A 176 2.20 19.86 -8.19
C GLU A 176 0.98 19.04 -7.77
N VAL A 177 0.08 19.66 -7.01
CA VAL A 177 -1.20 19.04 -6.62
C VAL A 177 -2.28 19.53 -7.57
N THR A 178 -2.62 18.69 -8.55
CA THR A 178 -3.74 18.99 -9.46
C THR A 178 -5.00 18.30 -8.96
N GLN A 179 -5.98 19.09 -8.49
CA GLN A 179 -7.31 18.60 -8.19
C GLN A 179 -8.21 18.80 -9.40
N MET A 180 -8.69 17.72 -10.02
CA MET A 180 -9.70 17.86 -11.08
C MET A 180 -11.07 18.18 -10.44
N PRO A 181 -11.73 19.29 -10.82
CA PRO A 181 -13.08 19.57 -10.36
C PRO A 181 -14.06 18.55 -10.96
N GLN A 182 -14.87 17.92 -10.11
CA GLN A 182 -16.05 17.19 -10.58
C GLN A 182 -17.03 18.22 -11.15
N THR A 183 -17.17 18.27 -12.47
CA THR A 183 -18.17 19.12 -13.13
C THR A 183 -19.57 18.65 -12.78
N LEU A 184 -20.19 19.26 -11.77
CA LEU A 184 -21.64 19.33 -11.66
C LEU A 184 -22.13 20.47 -12.57
N PRO A 185 -23.03 20.22 -13.53
CA PRO A 185 -23.66 21.28 -14.29
C PRO A 185 -24.67 21.97 -13.36
N LEU A 186 -24.27 23.07 -12.73
CA LEU A 186 -25.23 24.02 -12.18
C LEU A 186 -25.85 24.77 -13.36
N GLY A 187 -27.05 24.32 -13.75
CA GLY A 187 -27.93 25.08 -14.62
C GLY A 187 -28.25 26.41 -13.96
N LEU A 188 -27.90 27.48 -14.66
CA LEU A 188 -28.40 28.83 -14.39
C LEU A 188 -29.81 28.92 -14.99
N SER A 189 -30.77 29.26 -14.14
CA SER A 189 -32.04 29.91 -14.50
C SER A 189 -32.41 30.85 -13.37
#